data_AF-A0A544YEP8-F1
#
_entry.id   AF-A0A544YEP8-F1
#
_cell.length_a   1.000
_cell.length_b   1.000
_cell.length_c   1.000
_cell.angle_alpha   90.00
_cell.angle_beta   90.00
_cell.angle_gamma   90.00
#
_symmetry.space_group_name_H-M   'P 1'
#
loop_
_entity.id
_entity.type
_entity.pdbx_description
1 polymer ?
#
loop_
_entity_poly.entity_id
_entity_poly.type
_entity_poly.pdbx_seq_one_letter_code
_entity_poly.pdbx_strand_id
1 'polypeptide(L)'
;VHAIRNAVLPQTLHIDEPTPHVDWTTGTIRLLTEQRPWPQTGHPRRAAVSAFGVSGTNAHVIIEQAPDQDDAAPEHDTSGTPQASAAVTPRAEGSVPVVPWVISARSRDALTAQAARLAHHLDRHPELDPVDVGYSLATTRTRFDHR
;
A
#
# COMPACT_ATOMS: atom_id res chain seq x y z
N VAL A 1 0.81 -8.98 -2.61
CA VAL A 1 0.93 -7.59 -2.09
C VAL A 1 0.06 -7.35 -0.85
N HIS A 2 -1.27 -7.53 -0.90
CA HIS A 2 -2.13 -7.21 0.26
C HIS A 2 -1.81 -8.00 1.54
N ALA A 3 -1.40 -9.26 1.45
CA ALA A 3 -0.97 -10.05 2.61
C ALA A 3 0.20 -9.41 3.36
N ILE A 4 1.19 -8.88 2.63
CA ILE A 4 2.33 -8.15 3.19
C ILE A 4 1.87 -6.83 3.80
N ARG A 5 1.09 -6.01 3.07
CA ARG A 5 0.62 -4.69 3.53
C ARG A 5 -0.21 -4.77 4.82
N ASN A 6 -1.04 -5.79 4.95
CA ASN A 6 -1.88 -5.97 6.13
C ASN A 6 -1.22 -6.85 7.20
N ALA A 7 0.02 -7.31 7.00
CA ALA A 7 0.71 -8.23 7.89
C ALA A 7 -0.12 -9.49 8.25
N VAL A 8 -0.87 -10.02 7.28
CA VAL A 8 -1.78 -11.16 7.47
C VAL A 8 -1.58 -12.18 6.36
N LEU A 9 -1.48 -13.44 6.74
CA LEU A 9 -1.51 -14.61 5.86
C LEU A 9 -2.98 -14.99 5.62
N PRO A 10 -3.53 -14.78 4.41
CA PRO A 10 -4.94 -15.05 4.13
C PRO A 10 -5.21 -16.55 3.98
N GLN A 11 -6.34 -17.02 4.48
CA GLN A 11 -6.77 -18.41 4.33
C GLN A 11 -6.86 -18.82 2.84
N THR A 12 -6.40 -20.03 2.54
CA THR A 12 -6.73 -20.71 1.30
C THR A 12 -8.04 -21.49 1.47
N LEU A 13 -9.04 -21.17 0.65
CA LEU A 13 -10.35 -21.82 0.68
C LEU A 13 -10.33 -23.17 -0.04
N HIS A 14 -11.34 -24.01 0.22
CA HIS A 14 -11.56 -25.31 -0.41
C HIS A 14 -10.41 -26.31 -0.19
N ILE A 15 -9.84 -26.30 1.01
CA ILE A 15 -8.91 -27.33 1.49
C ILE A 15 -9.62 -28.13 2.57
N ASP A 16 -10.10 -29.33 2.22
CA ASP A 16 -10.66 -30.28 3.19
C ASP A 16 -9.55 -31.09 3.87
N GLU A 17 -8.63 -31.64 3.06
CA GLU A 17 -7.45 -32.36 3.53
C GLU A 17 -6.26 -32.14 2.57
N PRO A 18 -5.00 -32.24 3.06
CA PRO A 18 -3.83 -32.20 2.18
C PRO A 18 -3.82 -33.38 1.20
N THR A 19 -3.42 -33.15 -0.06
CA THR A 19 -3.33 -34.25 -1.05
C THR A 19 -2.34 -35.32 -0.59
N PRO A 20 -2.65 -36.62 -0.71
CA PRO A 20 -1.73 -37.71 -0.35
C PRO A 20 -0.56 -37.85 -1.33
N HIS A 21 -0.60 -37.17 -2.47
CA HIS A 21 0.44 -37.20 -3.51
C HIS A 21 1.66 -36.33 -3.17
N VAL A 22 1.62 -35.62 -2.04
CA VAL A 22 2.73 -34.82 -1.52
C VAL A 22 3.10 -35.37 -0.16
N ASP A 23 4.38 -35.65 0.05
CA ASP A 23 4.90 -35.92 1.39
C ASP A 23 5.05 -34.60 2.14
N TRP A 24 4.10 -34.34 3.05
CA TRP A 24 4.07 -33.13 3.86
C TRP A 24 5.01 -33.17 5.06
N THR A 25 5.63 -34.31 5.37
CA THR A 25 6.48 -34.48 6.56
C THR A 25 7.93 -34.07 6.35
N THR A 26 8.38 -34.03 5.09
CA THR A 26 9.79 -33.82 4.73
C THR A 26 10.10 -32.39 4.28
N GLY A 27 9.12 -31.48 4.33
CA GLY A 27 9.24 -30.11 3.81
C GLY A 27 9.11 -29.01 4.87
N THR A 28 9.59 -27.81 4.52
CA THR A 28 9.36 -26.56 5.30
C THR A 28 8.07 -25.84 4.87
N ILE A 29 7.23 -26.50 4.07
CA ILE A 29 5.98 -25.94 3.53
C ILE A 29 4.79 -26.46 4.32
N ARG A 30 3.75 -25.63 4.45
CA ARG A 30 2.51 -25.99 5.12
C ARG A 30 1.33 -25.33 4.44
N LEU A 31 0.21 -26.05 4.35
CA LEU A 31 -1.05 -25.48 3.88
C LEU A 31 -1.57 -24.44 4.87
N LEU A 32 -2.07 -23.33 4.34
CA LEU A 32 -2.64 -22.24 5.10
C LEU A 32 -4.17 -22.35 5.10
N THR A 33 -4.70 -23.20 5.96
CA THR A 33 -6.13 -23.49 6.07
C THR A 33 -6.91 -22.46 6.88
N GLU A 34 -6.22 -21.55 7.58
CA GLU A 34 -6.81 -20.50 8.39
C GLU A 34 -6.06 -19.18 8.21
N GLN A 35 -6.78 -18.07 8.29
CA GLN A 35 -6.18 -16.74 8.31
C GLN A 35 -5.40 -16.56 9.61
N ARG A 36 -4.19 -16.00 9.54
CA ARG A 36 -3.39 -15.71 10.72
C ARG A 36 -2.48 -14.49 10.53
N PRO A 37 -2.05 -13.83 11.61
CA PRO A 37 -1.01 -12.82 11.53
C PRO A 37 0.26 -13.35 10.85
N TRP A 38 0.89 -12.53 10.03
CA TRP A 38 2.18 -12.80 9.42
C TRP A 38 3.28 -12.43 10.43
N PRO A 39 4.01 -13.42 10.99
CA PRO A 39 4.95 -13.18 12.07
C PRO A 39 6.06 -12.21 11.67
N GLN A 40 6.50 -11.40 12.63
CA GLN A 40 7.67 -10.56 12.50
C GLN A 40 8.91 -11.36 12.91
N THR A 41 9.89 -11.44 12.03
CA THR A 41 11.08 -12.29 12.22
C THR A 41 12.38 -11.50 12.25
N GLY A 42 12.29 -10.16 12.32
CA GLY A 42 13.45 -9.26 12.16
C GLY A 42 13.89 -9.05 10.71
N HIS A 43 13.18 -9.64 9.75
CA HIS A 43 13.41 -9.45 8.31
C HIS A 43 12.14 -8.97 7.60
N PRO A 44 12.28 -8.27 6.45
CA PRO A 44 11.14 -7.92 5.61
C PRO A 44 10.33 -9.16 5.23
N ARG A 45 9.00 -9.05 5.29
CA ARG A 45 8.11 -10.13 4.84
C ARG A 45 8.31 -10.35 3.34
N ARG A 46 8.57 -11.59 2.94
CA ARG A 46 8.74 -11.99 1.53
C ARG A 46 7.69 -13.02 1.14
N ALA A 47 7.13 -12.84 -0.06
CA ALA A 47 6.18 -13.75 -0.67
C ALA A 47 6.64 -14.11 -2.08
N ALA A 48 6.39 -15.34 -2.49
CA ALA A 48 6.53 -15.75 -3.89
C ALA A 48 5.15 -15.88 -4.54
N VAL A 49 5.04 -15.48 -5.81
CA VAL A 49 3.90 -15.72 -6.68
C VAL A 49 4.38 -16.53 -7.87
N SER A 50 3.83 -17.72 -8.05
CA SER A 50 4.14 -18.61 -9.18
C SER A 50 2.91 -18.72 -10.09
N ALA A 51 3.15 -18.72 -11.40
CA ALA A 51 2.14 -19.00 -12.42
C ALA A 51 2.70 -20.02 -13.43
N PHE A 52 1.92 -21.07 -13.69
CA PHE A 52 2.29 -22.15 -14.60
C PHE A 52 1.23 -22.24 -15.70
N GLY A 53 1.61 -21.84 -16.92
CA GLY A 53 0.70 -21.85 -18.07
C GLY A 53 0.59 -23.24 -18.70
N VAL A 54 -0.58 -23.56 -19.25
CA VAL A 54 -0.84 -24.86 -19.91
C VAL A 54 0.09 -25.15 -21.10
N SER A 55 0.61 -24.10 -21.75
CA SER A 55 1.60 -24.20 -22.82
C SER A 55 3.01 -24.57 -22.33
N GLY A 56 3.23 -24.61 -21.02
CA GLY A 56 4.54 -24.79 -20.40
C GLY A 56 5.29 -23.49 -20.09
N THR A 57 4.72 -22.32 -20.36
CA THR A 57 5.32 -21.04 -19.98
C THR A 57 5.10 -20.77 -18.50
N ASN A 58 6.20 -20.60 -17.76
CA ASN A 58 6.17 -20.40 -16.32
C ASN A 58 6.68 -19.00 -15.96
N ALA A 59 6.10 -18.40 -14.93
CA ALA A 59 6.54 -17.13 -14.36
C ALA A 59 6.62 -17.24 -12.84
N HIS A 60 7.63 -16.59 -12.26
CA HIS A 60 7.86 -16.57 -10.82
C HIS A 60 8.30 -15.17 -10.38
N VAL A 61 7.66 -14.64 -9.34
CA VAL A 61 7.95 -13.31 -8.81
C VAL A 61 8.11 -13.39 -7.31
N ILE A 62 9.19 -12.80 -6.80
CA ILE A 62 9.40 -12.59 -5.37
C ILE A 62 9.04 -11.14 -5.05
N ILE A 63 8.22 -10.95 -4.01
CA ILE A 63 7.74 -9.65 -3.54
C ILE A 63 8.17 -9.49 -2.09
N GLU A 64 8.78 -8.36 -1.78
CA GLU A 64 9.24 -8.01 -0.43
C GLU A 64 8.42 -6.83 0.13
N GLN A 65 8.28 -6.78 1.45
CA GLN A 65 7.82 -5.61 2.18
C GLN A 65 8.69 -4.39 1.85
N ALA A 66 8.07 -3.23 1.62
CA ALA A 66 8.82 -1.99 1.50
C ALA A 66 9.54 -1.68 2.84
N PRO A 67 10.68 -0.97 2.82
CA PRO A 67 11.29 -0.46 4.03
C PRO A 67 10.29 0.38 4.84
N ASP A 68 10.39 0.33 6.16
CA ASP A 68 9.58 1.18 7.03
C ASP A 68 9.94 2.64 6.76
N GLN A 69 8.94 3.51 6.64
CA GLN A 69 9.19 4.91 6.25
C GLN A 69 9.96 5.69 7.33
N ASP A 70 9.97 5.22 8.57
CA ASP A 70 10.73 5.81 9.68
C ASP A 70 12.23 5.47 9.62
N ASP A 71 12.61 4.35 8.99
CA ASP A 71 14.01 3.95 8.79
C ASP A 71 14.67 4.66 7.58
N ALA A 72 13.90 5.42 6.80
CA ALA A 72 14.39 6.19 5.66
C ALA A 72 14.97 7.56 6.08
N ALA A 73 15.53 7.68 7.29
CA ALA A 73 16.45 8.77 7.59
C ALA A 73 17.74 8.52 6.79
N PRO A 74 18.15 9.41 5.87
CA PRO A 74 19.38 9.21 5.14
C PRO A 74 20.56 9.13 6.12
N GLU A 75 21.30 8.04 6.10
CA GLU A 75 22.66 8.00 6.63
C GLU A 75 23.47 9.01 5.81
N HIS A 76 23.60 10.22 6.33
CA HIS A 76 24.44 11.26 5.74
C HIS A 76 25.90 10.82 5.84
N ASP A 77 26.44 10.27 4.76
CA ASP A 77 27.86 10.11 4.55
C ASP A 77 28.51 11.51 4.58
N THR A 78 29.30 11.79 5.62
CA THR A 78 29.86 13.12 5.93
C THR A 78 31.08 13.45 5.07
N SER A 79 30.96 13.35 3.75
CA SER A 79 31.99 13.87 2.84
C SER A 79 31.39 14.41 1.54
N GLY A 80 31.19 15.73 1.51
CA GLY A 80 31.11 16.50 0.26
C GLY A 80 29.82 17.29 0.05
N THR A 81 29.87 18.58 0.45
CA THR A 81 29.00 19.70 0.01
C THR A 81 27.57 19.70 0.56
N PRO A 82 27.15 20.74 1.33
CA PRO A 82 25.80 20.82 1.88
C PRO A 82 24.81 21.29 0.79
N GLN A 83 24.29 20.36 0.00
CA GLN A 83 23.08 20.61 -0.75
C GLN A 83 21.92 20.31 0.18
N ALA A 84 21.22 21.36 0.61
CA ALA A 84 20.10 21.30 1.54
C ALA A 84 19.05 20.32 1.04
N SER A 85 19.14 19.08 1.54
CA SER A 85 18.03 18.14 1.60
C SER A 85 16.91 18.86 2.34
N ALA A 86 15.76 18.99 1.70
CA ALA A 86 14.55 19.46 2.36
C ALA A 86 14.22 18.42 3.44
N ALA A 87 14.79 18.64 4.62
CA ALA A 87 14.30 18.08 5.85
C ALA A 87 12.77 18.24 5.83
N VAL A 88 12.06 17.21 6.26
CA VAL A 88 10.70 17.40 6.76
C VAL A 88 10.87 18.26 8.00
N THR A 89 11.02 19.57 7.80
CA THR A 89 10.79 20.55 8.83
C THR A 89 9.42 20.24 9.39
N PRO A 90 9.24 20.21 10.73
CA PRO A 90 7.91 20.28 11.30
C PRO A 90 7.25 21.45 10.60
N ARG A 91 6.16 21.18 9.88
CA ARG A 91 5.46 22.19 9.11
C ARG A 91 5.26 23.36 10.04
N ALA A 92 5.93 24.48 9.76
CA ALA A 92 5.70 25.70 10.52
C ALA A 92 4.19 25.85 10.61
N GLU A 93 3.67 26.09 11.82
CA GLU A 93 2.25 26.30 12.12
C GLU A 93 1.73 27.58 11.45
N GLY A 94 2.07 27.83 10.20
CA GLY A 94 1.34 28.71 9.30
C GLY A 94 0.05 28.00 8.95
N SER A 95 -0.97 28.21 9.77
CA SER A 95 -2.33 27.81 9.47
C SER A 95 -2.65 28.29 8.05
N VAL A 96 -2.82 27.38 7.10
CA VAL A 96 -3.47 27.75 5.85
C VAL A 96 -4.94 27.90 6.25
N PRO A 97 -5.50 29.12 6.30
CA PRO A 97 -6.83 29.32 6.88
C PRO A 97 -7.93 28.61 6.07
N VAL A 98 -7.64 28.29 4.80
CA VAL A 98 -8.54 27.59 3.88
C VAL A 98 -7.72 26.68 2.96
N VAL A 99 -8.01 25.37 2.96
CA VAL A 99 -7.42 24.41 2.01
C VAL A 99 -8.45 24.07 0.94
N PRO A 100 -8.23 24.39 -0.35
CA PRO A 100 -9.16 24.02 -1.41
C PRO A 100 -9.04 22.52 -1.72
N TRP A 101 -10.17 21.82 -1.72
CA TRP A 101 -10.26 20.43 -2.17
C TRP A 101 -10.86 20.39 -3.57
N VAL A 102 -9.98 20.24 -4.56
CA VAL A 102 -10.39 20.20 -5.96
C VAL A 102 -10.93 18.82 -6.34
N ILE A 103 -12.12 18.81 -6.93
CA ILE A 103 -12.74 17.60 -7.47
C ILE A 103 -13.02 17.85 -8.95
N SER A 104 -12.77 16.86 -9.80
CA SER A 104 -13.15 16.97 -11.21
C SER A 104 -13.59 15.63 -11.77
N ALA A 105 -14.45 15.65 -12.78
CA ALA A 105 -14.94 14.45 -13.45
C ALA A 105 -15.31 14.69 -14.92
N ARG A 106 -15.58 13.61 -15.66
CA ARG A 106 -15.97 13.65 -17.08
C ARG A 106 -17.44 13.99 -17.32
N SER A 107 -18.25 14.06 -16.27
CA SER A 107 -19.66 14.47 -16.32
C SER A 107 -20.08 15.05 -14.98
N ARG A 108 -21.24 15.74 -14.94
CA ARG A 108 -21.81 16.27 -13.68
C ARG A 108 -22.17 15.14 -12.71
N ASP A 109 -22.79 14.06 -13.18
CA ASP A 109 -23.17 12.94 -12.32
C ASP A 109 -21.93 12.27 -11.70
N ALA A 110 -20.85 12.14 -12.47
CA ALA A 110 -19.58 11.61 -11.97
C ALA A 110 -18.91 12.57 -10.99
N LEU A 111 -19.09 13.88 -11.13
CA LEU A 111 -18.58 14.88 -10.19
C LEU A 111 -19.29 14.73 -8.83
N THR A 112 -20.62 14.65 -8.84
CA THR A 112 -21.44 14.41 -7.63
C THR A 112 -21.06 13.09 -6.97
N ALA A 113 -20.93 12.01 -7.75
CA ALA A 113 -20.49 10.71 -7.22
C ALA A 113 -19.08 10.77 -6.63
N GLN A 114 -18.15 11.52 -7.23
CA GLN A 114 -16.80 11.69 -6.70
C GLN A 114 -16.80 12.47 -5.38
N ALA A 115 -17.58 13.53 -5.28
CA ALA A 115 -17.75 14.29 -4.04
C ALA A 115 -18.31 13.40 -2.91
N ALA A 116 -19.33 12.59 -3.20
CA ALA A 116 -19.90 11.65 -2.23
C ALA A 116 -18.88 10.58 -1.79
N ARG A 117 -18.09 10.03 -2.72
CA ARG A 117 -17.01 9.08 -2.39
C ARG A 117 -15.93 9.70 -1.52
N LEU A 118 -15.54 10.95 -1.78
CA LEU A 118 -14.57 11.67 -0.96
C LEU A 118 -15.12 11.88 0.46
N ALA A 119 -16.37 12.34 0.58
CA ALA A 119 -17.01 12.54 1.89
C ALA A 119 -17.05 11.24 2.69
N HIS A 120 -17.52 10.15 2.08
CA HIS A 120 -17.56 8.84 2.73
C HIS A 120 -16.18 8.31 3.14
N HIS A 121 -15.14 8.58 2.34
CA HIS A 121 -13.78 8.20 2.69
C HIS A 121 -13.28 8.97 3.92
N LEU A 122 -13.53 10.27 3.99
CA LEU A 122 -13.11 11.11 5.11
C LEU A 122 -13.87 10.77 6.39
N ASP A 123 -15.15 10.41 6.30
CA ASP A 123 -15.93 9.93 7.45
C ASP A 123 -15.32 8.66 8.06
N ARG A 124 -14.71 7.80 7.23
CA ARG A 124 -14.04 6.57 7.67
C ARG A 124 -12.59 6.78 8.10
N HIS A 125 -12.01 7.92 7.77
CA HIS A 125 -10.60 8.25 7.99
C HIS A 125 -10.44 9.68 8.56
N PRO A 126 -11.00 9.96 9.76
CA PRO A 126 -10.94 11.29 10.38
C PRO A 126 -9.51 11.72 10.75
N GLU A 127 -8.55 10.78 10.76
CA GLU A 127 -7.14 11.02 11.03
C GLU A 127 -6.37 11.73 9.90
N LEU A 128 -6.95 11.83 8.69
CA LEU A 128 -6.26 12.41 7.54
C LEU A 128 -6.09 13.93 7.67
N ASP A 129 -4.88 14.43 7.45
CA ASP A 129 -4.60 15.86 7.40
C ASP A 129 -5.34 16.49 6.19
N PRO A 130 -6.21 17.51 6.40
CA PRO A 130 -6.90 18.19 5.31
C PRO A 130 -5.98 18.77 4.24
N VAL A 131 -4.77 19.18 4.61
CA VAL A 131 -3.77 19.69 3.67
C VAL A 131 -3.26 18.58 2.76
N ASP A 132 -2.96 17.40 3.31
CA ASP A 132 -2.48 16.27 2.52
C ASP A 132 -3.55 15.73 1.58
N VAL A 133 -4.81 15.75 2.03
CA VAL A 133 -5.97 15.46 1.17
C VAL A 133 -6.05 16.45 0.01
N GLY A 134 -6.03 17.75 0.31
CA GLY A 134 -6.10 18.81 -0.70
C GLY A 134 -4.94 18.76 -1.70
N TYR A 135 -3.72 18.57 -1.19
CA TYR A 135 -2.52 18.40 -2.00
C TYR A 135 -2.61 17.19 -2.92
N SER A 136 -3.03 16.03 -2.39
CA SER A 136 -3.20 14.80 -3.15
C SER A 136 -4.25 14.96 -4.25
N LEU A 137 -5.39 15.58 -3.95
CA LEU A 137 -6.43 15.88 -4.92
C LEU A 137 -5.93 16.80 -6.05
N ALA A 138 -5.11 17.80 -5.72
CA ALA A 138 -4.63 18.78 -6.68
C ALA A 138 -3.50 18.28 -7.60
N THR A 139 -2.66 17.34 -7.12
CA THR A 139 -1.40 16.96 -7.76
C THR A 139 -1.37 15.54 -8.31
N THR A 140 -2.13 14.61 -7.72
CA THR A 140 -2.05 13.19 -8.09
C THR A 140 -3.26 12.70 -8.89
N ARG A 141 -4.33 13.51 -8.96
CA ARG A 141 -5.56 13.16 -9.69
C ARG A 141 -5.56 13.80 -11.07
N THR A 142 -6.01 13.04 -12.06
CA THR A 142 -6.29 13.55 -13.39
C THR A 142 -7.32 14.67 -13.31
N ARG A 143 -7.09 15.76 -14.06
CA ARG A 143 -8.01 16.89 -14.14
C ARG A 143 -8.97 16.72 -15.31
N PHE A 144 -10.24 16.99 -15.07
CA PHE A 144 -11.31 17.01 -16.07
C PHE A 144 -12.03 18.37 -16.09
N ASP A 145 -12.96 18.51 -17.05
CA ASP A 145 -13.64 19.78 -17.35
C ASP A 145 -14.76 20.13 -16.37
N HIS A 146 -15.46 19.13 -15.80
CA HIS A 146 -16.45 19.39 -14.75
C HIS A 146 -15.77 19.48 -13.38
N ARG A 147 -16.01 20.58 -12.65
CA ARG A 147 -15.39 20.90 -11.34
C ARG A 147 -16.39 21.56 -10.42
#